data_AF-A0A1N6EBS3-F1
#
_entry.id   AF-A0A1N6EBS3-F1
#
_cell.length_a   1.000
_cell.length_b   1.000
_cell.length_c   1.000
_cell.angle_alpha   90.00
_cell.angle_beta   90.00
_cell.angle_gamma   90.00
#
_symmetry.space_group_name_H-M   'P 1'
#
loop_
_entity.id
_entity.type
_entity.pdbx_description
1 polymer ?
#
loop_
_entity_poly.entity_id
_entity_poly.type
_entity_poly.pdbx_seq_one_letter_code
_entity_poly.pdbx_strand_id
1 'polypeptide(L)'
;MLKVIVEIWPGGRESGRNAFAAADIGRIRNGALADYRVELHEDGQGGIGSAGLLDYPRYSTTVWDLVARAISVALTGKEELPPRPRKLDVPVRVAGNVPYIRLREIPEPARSMFQKRIAYSTRPLIEEDPMPMDCVYSWDWFDFLAGDG
;
A
#
# COMPACT_ATOMS: atom_id res chain seq x y z
N MET A 1 20.79 9.18 -11.15
CA MET A 1 19.42 8.99 -10.65
C MET A 1 19.23 7.50 -10.44
N LEU A 2 18.75 7.09 -9.28
CA LEU A 2 18.45 5.70 -8.95
C LEU A 2 16.93 5.56 -8.92
N LYS A 3 16.38 4.64 -9.72
CA LYS A 3 14.94 4.32 -9.73
C LYS A 3 14.74 2.94 -9.10
N VAL A 4 13.84 2.87 -8.14
CA VAL A 4 13.43 1.62 -7.48
C VAL A 4 11.97 1.37 -7.84
N ILE A 5 11.65 0.15 -8.24
CA ILE A 5 10.29 -0.26 -8.58
C ILE A 5 9.97 -1.51 -7.75
N VAL A 6 8.82 -1.48 -7.09
CA VAL A 6 8.27 -2.63 -6.35
C VAL A 6 7.17 -3.25 -7.20
N GLU A 7 7.32 -4.54 -7.46
CA GLU A 7 6.42 -5.28 -8.32
C GLU A 7 5.91 -6.52 -7.60
N ILE A 8 4.63 -6.82 -7.83
CA ILE A 8 4.03 -8.07 -7.40
C ILE A 8 3.97 -8.99 -8.61
N TRP A 9 4.41 -10.24 -8.41
CA TRP A 9 4.43 -11.29 -9.41
C TRP A 9 3.55 -12.45 -8.93
N PRO A 10 2.23 -12.41 -9.18
CA PRO A 10 1.30 -13.46 -8.75
C PRO A 10 1.74 -14.83 -9.30
N GLY A 11 2.00 -15.78 -8.41
CA GLY A 11 2.48 -17.12 -8.78
C GLY A 11 3.81 -17.15 -9.54
N GLY A 12 4.61 -16.08 -9.46
CA GLY A 12 5.91 -15.98 -10.15
C GLY A 12 5.81 -15.85 -11.67
N ARG A 13 4.61 -15.60 -12.21
CA ARG A 13 4.37 -15.47 -13.65
C ARG A 13 4.39 -14.01 -14.07
N GLU A 14 4.88 -13.76 -15.28
CA GLU A 14 4.85 -12.43 -15.89
C GLU A 14 3.41 -12.01 -16.25
N SER A 15 2.55 -12.97 -16.59
CA SER A 15 1.12 -12.74 -16.77
C SER A 15 0.48 -12.38 -15.43
N GLY A 16 0.24 -11.09 -15.20
CA GLY A 16 -0.25 -10.56 -13.93
C GLY A 16 0.75 -9.69 -13.16
N ARG A 17 1.94 -9.42 -13.73
CA ARG A 17 2.89 -8.44 -13.17
C ARG A 17 2.22 -7.09 -13.02
N ASN A 18 2.25 -6.55 -11.80
CA ASN A 18 1.77 -5.20 -11.52
C ASN A 18 2.81 -4.42 -10.72
N ALA A 19 3.21 -3.26 -11.23
CA ALA A 19 4.11 -2.34 -10.53
C ALA A 19 3.26 -1.53 -9.55
N PHE A 20 3.47 -1.74 -8.26
CA PHE A 20 2.62 -1.17 -7.22
C PHE A 20 3.16 0.17 -6.69
N ALA A 21 4.49 0.30 -6.63
CA ALA A 21 5.14 1.52 -6.14
C ALA A 21 6.49 1.76 -6.82
N ALA A 22 6.90 3.02 -6.87
CA ALA A 22 8.21 3.43 -7.34
C ALA A 22 8.83 4.49 -6.43
N ALA A 23 10.16 4.54 -6.42
CA ALA A 23 10.92 5.61 -5.78
C ALA A 23 11.99 6.13 -6.74
N ASP A 24 12.03 7.45 -6.92
CA ASP A 24 13.08 8.14 -7.65
C ASP A 24 14.02 8.85 -6.66
N ILE A 25 15.29 8.47 -6.68
CA ILE A 25 16.33 8.95 -5.78
C ILE A 25 17.39 9.70 -6.59
N GLY A 26 17.35 11.03 -6.50
CA GLY A 26 18.22 11.95 -7.21
C GLY A 26 19.25 12.57 -6.28
N ARG A 27 20.55 12.47 -6.61
CA ARG A 27 21.59 13.21 -5.87
C ARG A 27 21.50 14.69 -6.20
N ILE A 28 21.41 15.54 -5.17
CA ILE A 28 21.32 17.00 -5.30
C ILE A 28 22.59 17.70 -4.79
N ARG A 29 23.35 17.10 -3.87
CA ARG A 29 24.68 17.57 -3.44
C ARG A 29 25.69 16.43 -3.50
N ASN A 30 26.91 16.72 -3.95
CA ASN A 30 27.99 15.75 -4.07
C ASN A 30 29.05 15.96 -2.99
N GLY A 31 29.82 14.92 -2.68
CA GLY A 31 30.84 14.93 -1.63
C GLY A 31 30.97 13.56 -0.95
N ALA A 32 31.80 13.49 0.09
CA ALA A 32 31.83 12.35 1.00
C ALA A 32 30.50 12.24 1.78
N LEU A 33 29.93 13.39 2.15
CA LEU A 33 28.55 13.55 2.62
C LEU A 33 27.73 14.13 1.46
N ALA A 34 26.74 13.39 0.98
CA ALA A 34 25.95 13.77 -0.18
C ALA A 34 24.47 13.91 0.20
N ASP A 35 23.77 14.78 -0.52
CA ASP A 35 22.34 14.98 -0.30
C ASP A 35 21.56 14.37 -1.45
N TYR A 36 20.43 13.76 -1.13
CA TYR A 36 19.55 13.11 -2.08
C TYR A 36 18.13 13.65 -1.93
N ARG A 37 17.46 13.91 -3.05
CA ARG A 37 16.02 14.09 -3.12
C ARG A 37 15.37 12.75 -3.44
N VAL A 38 14.31 12.44 -2.73
CA VAL A 38 13.54 11.21 -2.86
C VAL A 38 12.11 11.58 -3.20
N GLU A 39 11.54 10.90 -4.18
CA GLU A 39 10.15 11.03 -4.59
C GLU A 39 9.53 9.63 -4.62
N LEU A 40 8.41 9.44 -3.90
CA LEU A 40 7.68 8.18 -3.81
C LEU A 40 6.39 8.27 -4.61
N HIS A 41 6.08 7.21 -5.34
CA HIS A 41 4.92 7.11 -6.21
C HIS A 41 4.18 5.79 -5.95
N GLU A 42 2.85 5.84 -5.82
CA GLU A 42 1.97 4.66 -5.82
C GLU A 42 1.08 4.69 -7.05
N ASP A 43 0.83 3.52 -7.63
CA ASP A 43 -0.10 3.44 -8.74
C ASP A 43 -1.53 3.75 -8.27
N GLY A 44 -2.22 4.65 -8.96
CA GLY A 44 -3.57 5.10 -8.62
C GLY A 44 -3.72 6.13 -7.48
N GLN A 45 -2.65 6.52 -6.77
CA GLN A 45 -2.70 7.58 -5.72
C GLN A 45 -1.75 8.78 -5.96
N GLY A 46 -0.90 8.76 -6.99
CA GLY A 46 0.01 9.88 -7.28
C GLY A 46 1.25 9.89 -6.37
N GLY A 47 1.82 11.07 -6.12
CA GLY A 47 3.00 11.20 -5.25
C GLY A 47 2.65 10.97 -3.79
N ILE A 48 3.23 9.93 -3.17
CA ILE A 48 2.98 9.55 -1.77
C ILE A 48 3.75 10.46 -0.80
N GLY A 49 4.94 10.89 -1.22
CA GLY A 49 5.83 11.69 -0.39
C GLY A 49 7.07 12.12 -1.14
N SER A 50 7.66 13.23 -0.69
CA SER A 50 8.97 13.68 -1.15
C SER A 50 9.75 14.22 0.03
N ALA A 51 11.04 13.88 0.10
CA ALA A 51 11.91 14.35 1.16
C ALA A 51 13.38 14.45 0.72
N GLY A 52 14.16 15.17 1.52
CA GLY A 52 15.62 15.25 1.39
C GLY A 52 16.30 14.35 2.40
N LEU A 53 17.14 13.42 1.94
CA LEU A 53 18.11 12.73 2.77
C LEU A 53 19.40 13.53 2.75
N LEU A 54 19.76 14.11 3.90
CA LEU A 54 20.88 15.03 4.03
C LEU A 54 22.10 14.32 4.59
N ASP A 55 23.28 14.78 4.21
CA ASP A 55 24.57 14.34 4.75
C ASP A 55 24.80 12.81 4.69
N TYR A 56 24.28 12.13 3.66
CA TYR A 56 24.45 10.69 3.50
C TYR A 56 25.92 10.32 3.23
N PRO A 57 26.54 9.45 4.06
CA PRO A 57 27.94 9.06 3.89
C PRO A 57 28.11 8.10 2.71
N ARG A 58 28.55 8.63 1.57
CA ARG A 58 28.72 7.85 0.35
C ARG A 58 29.79 6.77 0.51
N TYR A 59 29.51 5.60 -0.08
CA TYR A 59 30.38 4.41 -0.07
C TYR A 59 30.64 3.79 1.31
N SER A 60 29.94 4.23 2.35
CA SER A 60 30.02 3.61 3.67
C SER A 60 29.38 2.21 3.72
N THR A 61 28.52 1.89 2.74
CA THR A 61 27.68 0.69 2.71
C THR A 61 27.13 0.44 1.29
N THR A 62 26.19 -0.50 1.18
CA THR A 62 25.52 -0.87 -0.07
C THR A 62 24.50 0.17 -0.52
N VAL A 63 24.09 0.09 -1.80
CA VAL A 63 23.00 0.92 -2.34
C VAL A 63 21.67 0.70 -1.62
N TRP A 64 21.46 -0.46 -1.00
CA TRP A 64 20.22 -0.78 -0.30
C TRP A 64 20.04 0.01 0.99
N ASP A 65 21.12 0.42 1.65
CA ASP A 65 21.04 1.31 2.80
C ASP A 65 20.57 2.72 2.38
N LEU A 66 21.10 3.25 1.27
CA LEU A 66 20.60 4.49 0.66
C LEU A 66 19.11 4.37 0.36
N VAL A 67 18.67 3.27 -0.26
CA VAL A 67 17.26 3.03 -0.57
C VAL A 67 16.41 2.97 0.70
N ALA A 68 16.84 2.23 1.72
CA ALA A 68 16.08 2.08 2.97
C ALA A 68 15.93 3.42 3.71
N ARG A 69 17.01 4.20 3.84
CA ARG A 69 16.97 5.53 4.47
C ARG A 69 16.15 6.52 3.66
N ALA A 70 16.30 6.52 2.34
CA ALA A 70 15.53 7.37 1.44
C ALA A 70 14.02 7.13 1.59
N ILE A 71 13.60 5.85 1.56
CA ILE A 71 12.19 5.48 1.75
C ILE A 71 11.71 5.86 3.16
N SER A 72 12.52 5.61 4.19
CA SER A 72 12.18 5.96 5.58
C SER A 72 11.92 7.46 5.72
N VAL A 73 12.85 8.30 5.26
CA VAL A 73 12.74 9.76 5.34
C VAL A 73 11.57 10.28 4.51
N ALA A 74 11.30 9.70 3.34
CA ALA A 74 10.16 10.10 2.52
C ALA A 74 8.81 9.69 3.13
N LEU A 75 8.74 8.60 3.90
CA LEU A 75 7.51 8.15 4.57
C LEU A 75 7.27 8.80 5.94
N THR A 76 8.32 9.06 6.72
CA THR A 76 8.20 9.48 8.13
C THR A 76 8.78 10.86 8.41
N GLY A 77 9.51 11.45 7.46
CA GLY A 77 10.29 12.66 7.66
C GLY A 77 11.58 12.45 8.47
N LYS A 78 11.89 11.22 8.86
CA LYS A 78 13.08 10.84 9.66
C LYS A 78 13.72 9.57 9.12
N GLU A 79 14.96 9.30 9.49
CA GLU A 79 15.64 8.02 9.19
C GLU A 79 15.15 6.88 10.11
N GLU A 80 13.82 6.74 10.23
CA GLU A 80 13.14 5.74 11.04
C GLU A 80 12.06 5.06 10.18
N LEU A 81 11.99 3.73 10.27
CA LEU A 81 10.95 2.97 9.59
C LEU A 81 9.57 3.36 10.14
N PRO A 82 8.54 3.47 9.29
CA PRO A 82 7.19 3.70 9.75
C PRO A 82 6.74 2.55 10.68
N PRO A 83 5.79 2.82 11.59
CA PRO A 83 5.20 1.76 12.39
C PRO A 83 4.61 0.68 11.49
N ARG A 84 4.69 -0.57 11.93
CA ARG A 84 4.13 -1.70 11.19
C ARG A 84 2.64 -1.44 10.90
N PRO A 85 2.16 -1.65 9.66
CA PRO A 85 0.75 -1.51 9.34
C PRO A 85 -0.10 -2.32 10.32
N ARG A 86 -1.16 -1.70 10.84
CA ARG A 86 -2.10 -2.39 11.71
C ARG A 86 -2.99 -3.30 10.86
N LYS A 87 -3.24 -4.51 11.35
CA LYS A 87 -4.23 -5.40 10.73
C LYS A 87 -5.60 -4.73 10.83
N LEU A 88 -6.33 -4.73 9.72
CA LEU A 88 -7.71 -4.24 9.69
C LEU A 88 -8.59 -5.28 10.37
N ASP A 89 -9.15 -4.92 11.52
CA ASP A 89 -10.07 -5.75 12.28
C ASP A 89 -11.51 -5.36 11.94
N VAL A 90 -11.99 -5.82 10.79
CA VAL A 90 -13.36 -5.58 10.32
C VAL A 90 -14.24 -6.74 10.78
N PRO A 91 -15.32 -6.51 11.55
CA PRO A 91 -16.16 -7.58 12.08
C PRO A 91 -16.85 -8.39 10.99
N VAL A 92 -16.73 -9.71 11.06
CA VAL A 92 -17.53 -10.64 10.26
C VAL A 92 -18.83 -10.95 10.98
N ARG A 93 -19.94 -10.79 10.27
CA ARG A 93 -21.31 -11.04 10.75
C ARG A 93 -21.92 -12.18 9.95
N VAL A 94 -22.99 -12.76 10.47
CA VAL A 94 -23.72 -13.85 9.81
C VAL A 94 -25.20 -13.52 9.83
N ALA A 95 -25.85 -13.53 8.66
CA ALA A 95 -27.30 -13.50 8.51
C ALA A 95 -27.74 -14.82 7.86
N GLY A 96 -28.49 -15.64 8.59
CA GLY A 96 -28.78 -17.02 8.19
C GLY A 96 -27.50 -17.85 8.01
N ASN A 97 -27.13 -18.19 6.77
CA ASN A 97 -25.90 -18.89 6.42
C ASN A 97 -24.94 -18.03 5.56
N VAL A 98 -25.15 -16.71 5.53
CA VAL A 98 -24.35 -15.78 4.72
C VAL A 98 -23.39 -15.01 5.62
N PRO A 99 -22.07 -15.30 5.58
CA PRO A 99 -21.08 -14.52 6.30
C PRO A 99 -20.70 -13.26 5.52
N TYR A 100 -20.90 -12.09 6.12
CA TYR A 100 -20.76 -10.79 5.47
C TYR A 100 -19.99 -9.78 6.34
N ILE A 101 -19.47 -8.74 5.70
CA ILE A 101 -18.97 -7.54 6.38
C ILE A 101 -19.72 -6.30 5.88
N ARG A 102 -19.69 -5.23 6.67
CA ARG A 102 -20.28 -3.93 6.29
C ARG A 102 -19.20 -3.02 5.71
N LEU A 103 -19.45 -2.44 4.53
CA LEU A 103 -18.46 -1.55 3.90
C LEU A 103 -18.15 -0.32 4.76
N ARG A 104 -19.16 0.24 5.44
CA ARG A 104 -18.97 1.38 6.36
C ARG A 104 -18.08 1.08 7.58
N GLU A 105 -17.89 -0.18 7.94
CA GLU A 105 -17.01 -0.60 9.05
C GLU A 105 -15.55 -0.74 8.59
N ILE A 106 -15.28 -0.70 7.27
CA ILE A 106 -13.92 -0.71 6.73
C ILE A 106 -13.33 0.71 6.85
N PRO A 107 -12.16 0.89 7.49
CA PRO A 107 -11.51 2.19 7.56
C PRO A 107 -10.90 2.59 6.20
N GLU A 108 -10.80 3.89 5.96
CA GLU A 108 -10.00 4.41 4.84
C GLU A 108 -8.50 4.24 5.11
N PRO A 109 -7.67 4.06 4.06
CA PRO A 109 -8.01 4.06 2.63
C PRO A 109 -8.51 2.70 2.09
N ALA A 110 -8.55 1.66 2.92
CA ALA A 110 -8.86 0.30 2.48
C ALA A 110 -10.27 0.17 1.90
N ARG A 111 -11.25 0.91 2.44
CA ARG A 111 -12.62 0.94 1.92
C ARG A 111 -12.67 1.40 0.46
N SER A 112 -12.03 2.53 0.15
CA SER A 112 -12.01 3.06 -1.22
C SER A 112 -11.34 2.10 -2.20
N MET A 113 -10.23 1.47 -1.80
CA MET A 113 -9.54 0.48 -2.65
C MET A 113 -10.38 -0.79 -2.85
N PHE A 114 -10.98 -1.29 -1.78
CA PHE A 114 -11.82 -2.47 -1.83
C PHE A 114 -13.05 -2.24 -2.71
N GLN A 115 -13.73 -1.09 -2.58
CA GLN A 115 -14.88 -0.72 -3.42
C GLN A 115 -14.55 -0.70 -4.91
N LYS A 116 -13.38 -0.19 -5.30
CA LYS A 116 -12.93 -0.22 -6.71
C LYS A 116 -12.80 -1.66 -7.22
N ARG A 117 -12.26 -2.55 -6.39
CA ARG A 117 -12.06 -3.96 -6.74
C ARG A 117 -13.38 -4.71 -6.92
N ILE A 118 -14.34 -4.51 -6.01
CA ILE A 118 -15.62 -5.21 -6.04
C ILE A 118 -16.69 -4.51 -6.89
N ALA A 119 -16.31 -3.52 -7.70
CA ALA A 119 -17.26 -2.69 -8.46
C ALA A 119 -18.22 -3.52 -9.35
N TYR A 120 -17.79 -4.71 -9.76
CA TYR A 120 -18.56 -5.66 -10.58
C TYR A 120 -18.95 -6.95 -9.83
N SER A 121 -18.66 -7.05 -8.53
CA SER A 121 -19.01 -8.22 -7.74
C SER A 121 -20.48 -8.18 -7.30
N THR A 122 -21.10 -9.37 -7.21
CA THR A 122 -22.43 -9.50 -6.59
C THR A 122 -22.33 -9.24 -5.09
N ARG A 123 -23.31 -8.52 -4.54
CA ARG A 123 -23.37 -8.18 -3.12
C ARG A 123 -24.57 -8.86 -2.45
N PRO A 124 -24.45 -9.30 -1.19
CA PRO A 124 -25.58 -9.84 -0.47
C PRO A 124 -26.56 -8.72 -0.12
N LEU A 125 -27.86 -9.02 -0.24
CA LEU A 125 -28.92 -8.23 0.37
C LEU A 125 -29.16 -8.77 1.79
N ILE A 126 -28.86 -7.96 2.80
CA ILE A 126 -29.04 -8.33 4.21
C ILE A 126 -30.19 -7.51 4.80
N GLU A 127 -31.41 -8.06 4.79
CA GLU A 127 -32.62 -7.34 5.22
C GLU A 127 -32.57 -6.90 6.69
N GLU A 128 -31.85 -7.65 7.53
CA GLU A 128 -31.70 -7.34 8.96
C GLU A 128 -30.73 -6.18 9.23
N ASP A 129 -29.97 -5.75 8.22
CA ASP A 129 -29.04 -4.63 8.34
C ASP A 129 -29.75 -3.28 8.11
N PRO A 130 -29.42 -2.21 8.86
CA PRO A 130 -29.96 -0.87 8.58
C PRO A 130 -29.67 -0.35 7.17
N MET A 131 -28.63 -0.87 6.51
CA MET A 131 -28.29 -0.57 5.11
C MET A 131 -28.07 -1.89 4.35
N PRO A 132 -29.16 -2.56 3.89
CA PRO A 132 -29.10 -3.91 3.34
C PRO A 132 -28.14 -4.09 2.17
N MET A 133 -27.98 -3.05 1.35
CA MET A 133 -27.10 -3.04 0.17
C MET A 133 -25.67 -2.56 0.49
N ASP A 134 -25.36 -2.19 1.74
CA ASP A 134 -24.03 -1.75 2.18
C ASP A 134 -23.18 -2.91 2.77
N CYS A 135 -23.54 -4.14 2.40
CA CYS A 135 -22.87 -5.35 2.82
C CYS A 135 -22.09 -5.99 1.66
N VAL A 136 -21.08 -6.78 1.99
CA VAL A 136 -20.31 -7.60 1.05
C VAL A 136 -20.05 -8.97 1.64
N TYR A 137 -19.78 -9.96 0.82
CA TYR A 137 -19.39 -11.26 1.33
C TYR A 137 -18.03 -11.20 2.02
N SER A 138 -17.90 -11.96 3.11
CA SER A 138 -16.66 -12.00 3.88
C SER A 138 -15.48 -12.59 3.10
N TRP A 139 -15.73 -13.51 2.16
CA TRP A 139 -14.66 -14.06 1.31
C TRP A 139 -14.07 -13.02 0.37
N ASP A 140 -14.89 -12.14 -0.24
CA ASP A 140 -14.38 -11.07 -1.11
C ASP A 140 -13.41 -10.15 -0.34
N TRP A 141 -13.72 -9.89 0.94
CA TRP A 141 -12.85 -9.13 1.84
C TRP A 141 -11.55 -9.87 2.17
N PHE A 142 -11.61 -11.17 2.44
CA PHE A 142 -10.41 -11.95 2.72
C PHE A 142 -9.51 -12.09 1.49
N ASP A 143 -10.07 -12.29 0.31
CA ASP A 143 -9.33 -12.33 -0.95
C ASP A 143 -8.66 -10.97 -1.21
N PHE A 144 -9.34 -9.86 -0.90
CA PHE A 144 -8.74 -8.52 -0.93
C PHE A 144 -7.55 -8.37 0.01
N LEU A 145 -7.66 -8.84 1.25
CA LEU A 145 -6.56 -8.79 2.21
C LEU A 145 -5.40 -9.73 1.86
N ALA A 146 -5.67 -10.84 1.19
CA ALA A 146 -4.66 -11.78 0.71
C ALA A 146 -3.92 -11.26 -0.54
N GLY A 147 -4.49 -10.29 -1.24
CA GLY A 147 -3.99 -9.82 -2.54
C GLY A 147 -4.29 -10.81 -3.68
N ASP A 148 -5.15 -11.79 -3.44
CA ASP A 148 -5.62 -12.74 -4.44
C ASP A 148 -6.73 -12.08 -5.24
N GLY A 149 -6.63 -11.99 -6.57
CA GLY A 149 -7.62 -11.33 -7.42
C GLY A 149 -7.40 -11.63 -8.89
#